data_AF-A0A0U3BCE7-F1
#
_entry.id   AF-A0A0U3BCE7-F1
#
_cell.length_a   1.000
_cell.length_b   1.000
_cell.length_c   1.000
_cell.angle_alpha   90.00
_cell.angle_beta   90.00
_cell.angle_gamma   90.00
#
_symmetry.space_group_name_H-M   'P 1'
#
loop_
_entity.id
_entity.type
_entity.pdbx_description
1 polymer ?
#
loop_
_entity_poly.entity_id
_entity_poly.type
_entity_poly.pdbx_seq_one_letter_code
_entity_poly.pdbx_strand_id
1 'polypeptide(L)'
;MSSEQRPPFPTVVPAAEPVRPSAGLDARRRFLDAVPGTMVRVMDDDAVQRIVFDPALKQFPNAFRTADPVFPSPAATRAWQRARAAVLAAVRDGVAGSPWAEALVVRGSVLMALWFGEEAREPGDLDFVVAPASWRMEEGRTADLLAGVAAAAEAQAARGAHGVLLHAAEAVCEDIWTYERVPGRRMMLPWEAPGTPGGWVQLDFVFGEQLPEPPERIVLPSGAVLYGATPALSLAWKVMWLINDRYAQGKDLYDATLLAERHPLPFDLLQEVFRLSGEWPETGRTRVGRKDLDEALGYVEWHHFAGEYPAFEGRGEEFAGRLRAALAPTFAGEPG
;
A
#
# COMPACT_ATOMS: atom_id res chain seq x y z
N MET A 1 -21.79 0.63 24.09
CA MET A 1 -21.05 0.05 25.23
C MET A 1 -20.20 1.15 25.85
N SER A 2 -20.08 1.17 27.18
CA SER A 2 -19.36 2.21 27.93
C SER A 2 -17.89 2.29 27.54
N SER A 3 -17.29 3.47 27.62
CA SER A 3 -15.92 3.84 27.19
C SER A 3 -14.77 3.12 27.92
N GLU A 4 -15.03 2.02 28.62
CA GLU A 4 -14.12 1.39 29.59
C GLU A 4 -13.74 -0.07 29.26
N GLN A 5 -14.00 -0.54 28.04
CA GLN A 5 -13.57 -1.88 27.60
C GLN A 5 -12.73 -1.89 26.32
N ARG A 6 -12.08 -0.77 25.98
CA ARG A 6 -10.91 -0.85 25.10
C ARG A 6 -9.78 -1.47 25.92
N PRO A 7 -9.13 -2.55 25.45
CA PRO A 7 -7.91 -3.05 26.10
C PRO A 7 -6.92 -1.88 26.21
N PRO A 8 -6.04 -1.86 27.23
CA PRO A 8 -5.01 -0.83 27.30
C PRO A 8 -4.34 -0.76 25.94
N PHE A 9 -4.28 0.46 25.39
CA PHE A 9 -3.52 0.77 24.18
C PHE A 9 -2.26 -0.10 24.22
N PRO A 10 -1.99 -0.97 23.22
CA PRO A 10 -0.64 -1.44 23.10
C PRO A 10 0.19 -0.17 23.00
N THR A 11 1.07 0.00 23.99
CA THR A 11 2.09 1.01 24.03
C THR A 11 2.53 1.25 22.61
N VAL A 12 2.38 2.49 22.12
CA VAL A 12 2.99 3.00 20.88
C VAL A 12 4.23 2.17 20.65
N VAL A 13 4.19 1.22 19.71
CA VAL A 13 5.43 0.51 19.37
C VAL A 13 6.18 1.59 18.65
N PRO A 14 7.21 2.21 19.27
CA PRO A 14 7.87 3.33 18.64
C PRO A 14 8.35 2.84 17.29
N ALA A 15 8.30 3.70 16.27
CA ALA A 15 9.02 3.43 15.02
C ALA A 15 10.41 2.91 15.42
N ALA A 16 10.72 1.64 15.09
CA ALA A 16 11.89 1.02 15.68
C ALA A 16 13.13 1.80 15.26
N GLU A 17 14.14 1.84 16.13
CA GLU A 17 15.34 2.62 15.88
C GLU A 17 15.89 2.35 14.47
N PRO A 18 16.36 3.40 13.75
CA PRO A 18 16.92 3.21 12.42
C PRO A 18 18.05 2.18 12.46
N VAL A 19 18.01 1.19 11.57
CA VAL A 19 18.98 0.09 11.58
C VAL A 19 19.93 0.21 10.38
N ARG A 20 21.23 0.13 10.64
CA ARG A 20 22.28 0.02 9.60
C ARG A 20 22.57 -1.44 9.24
N PRO A 21 22.95 -1.76 7.99
CA PRO A 21 23.29 -3.13 7.59
C PRO A 21 24.44 -3.78 8.39
N SER A 22 25.36 -2.96 8.91
CA SER A 22 26.52 -3.35 9.72
C SER A 22 26.22 -3.67 11.20
N ALA A 23 24.97 -3.56 11.65
CA ALA A 23 24.58 -4.07 12.96
C ALA A 23 24.82 -5.59 13.00
N GLY A 24 25.75 -6.03 13.86
CA GLY A 24 26.33 -7.37 13.85
C GLY A 24 25.33 -8.53 13.95
N LEU A 25 25.84 -9.74 13.70
CA LEU A 25 25.07 -11.00 13.69
C LEU A 25 24.20 -11.24 14.93
N ASP A 26 24.48 -10.62 16.08
CA ASP A 26 23.65 -10.71 17.29
C ASP A 26 22.37 -9.85 17.26
N ALA A 27 22.35 -8.74 16.50
CA ALA A 27 21.12 -8.03 16.16
C ALA A 27 20.30 -8.82 15.12
N ARG A 28 20.99 -9.57 14.24
CA ARG A 28 20.36 -10.49 13.28
C ARG A 28 19.73 -11.70 14.00
N ARG A 29 20.38 -12.28 15.01
CA ARG A 29 19.97 -13.55 15.63
C ARG A 29 18.80 -13.47 16.61
N ARG A 30 18.42 -12.28 17.09
CA ARG A 30 17.21 -12.10 17.93
C ARG A 30 15.90 -12.05 17.13
N PHE A 31 15.96 -12.08 15.79
CA PHE A 31 14.80 -11.88 14.91
C PHE A 31 14.59 -12.95 13.84
N LEU A 32 15.53 -13.89 13.65
CA LEU A 32 15.59 -14.74 12.45
C LEU A 32 14.60 -15.91 12.37
N ASP A 33 13.81 -16.18 13.41
CA ASP A 33 12.69 -17.15 13.33
C ASP A 33 11.31 -16.45 13.28
N ALA A 34 11.25 -15.12 13.25
CA ALA A 34 10.00 -14.35 13.47
C ALA A 34 9.81 -13.12 12.57
N VAL A 35 10.53 -13.01 11.44
CA VAL A 35 10.37 -11.92 10.47
C VAL A 35 9.98 -12.46 9.08
N PRO A 36 9.14 -11.74 8.31
CA PRO A 36 8.75 -12.14 6.95
C PRO A 36 9.95 -12.28 6.03
N GLY A 37 9.94 -13.23 5.08
CA GLY A 37 10.98 -13.35 4.05
C GLY A 37 11.08 -12.12 3.15
N THR A 38 10.03 -11.30 3.12
CA THR A 38 9.93 -10.02 2.41
C THR A 38 10.48 -8.84 3.21
N MET A 39 10.99 -9.05 4.44
CA MET A 39 11.70 -8.03 5.21
C MET A 39 13.13 -7.84 4.69
N VAL A 40 13.23 -7.38 3.45
CA VAL A 40 14.49 -7.10 2.74
C VAL A 40 14.99 -5.68 3.03
N ARG A 41 16.31 -5.48 2.87
CA ARG A 41 16.98 -4.19 3.12
C ARG A 41 17.94 -3.86 1.99
N VAL A 42 18.21 -2.57 1.83
CA VAL A 42 19.28 -2.10 0.96
C VAL A 42 20.60 -2.36 1.66
N MET A 43 21.51 -3.07 1.00
CA MET A 43 22.75 -3.57 1.57
C MET A 43 23.89 -2.56 1.36
N ASP A 44 23.75 -1.38 1.97
CA ASP A 44 24.75 -0.30 1.96
C ASP A 44 25.00 0.19 3.40
N ASP A 45 26.24 0.17 3.87
CA ASP A 45 26.59 0.48 5.27
C ASP A 45 26.23 1.90 5.71
N ASP A 46 26.11 2.82 4.75
CA ASP A 46 25.70 4.20 4.97
C ASP A 46 24.18 4.40 4.84
N ALA A 47 23.45 3.42 4.30
CA ALA A 47 22.00 3.47 4.24
C ALA A 47 21.38 3.38 5.64
N VAL A 48 20.51 4.34 5.93
CA VAL A 48 19.69 4.36 7.14
C VAL A 48 18.26 4.03 6.74
N GLN A 49 17.75 2.90 7.23
CA GLN A 49 16.37 2.48 7.01
C GLN A 49 15.62 2.37 8.32
N ARG A 50 14.41 2.93 8.36
CA ARG A 50 13.49 2.78 9.49
C ARG A 50 12.67 1.51 9.34
N ILE A 51 12.26 0.95 10.47
CA ILE A 51 11.31 -0.14 10.51
C ILE A 51 9.93 0.47 10.71
N VAL A 52 9.00 0.17 9.81
CA VAL A 52 7.65 0.73 9.78
C VAL A 52 6.63 -0.38 9.93
N PHE A 53 5.65 -0.17 10.79
CA PHE A 53 4.57 -1.13 10.99
C PHE A 53 3.79 -1.34 9.68
N ASP A 54 3.53 -2.60 9.34
CA ASP A 54 2.77 -2.99 8.16
C ASP A 54 1.62 -3.93 8.58
N PRO A 55 0.36 -3.45 8.52
CA PRO A 55 -0.78 -4.26 8.94
C PRO A 55 -0.97 -5.52 8.07
N ALA A 56 -0.43 -5.58 6.84
CA ALA A 56 -0.52 -6.76 5.99
C ALA A 56 0.39 -7.93 6.45
N LEU A 57 1.23 -7.69 7.46
CA LEU A 57 2.19 -8.66 8.01
C LEU A 57 1.82 -9.10 9.43
N LYS A 58 0.60 -8.82 9.91
CA LYS A 58 0.15 -9.13 11.28
C LYS A 58 0.12 -10.61 11.64
N GLN A 59 0.12 -11.50 10.66
CA GLN A 59 0.34 -12.93 10.87
C GLN A 59 1.75 -13.23 11.42
N PHE A 60 2.69 -12.29 11.30
CA PHE A 60 4.02 -12.37 11.90
C PHE A 60 4.05 -11.64 13.24
N PRO A 61 4.77 -12.17 14.26
CA PRO A 61 4.91 -11.52 15.57
C PRO A 61 5.47 -10.09 15.51
N ASN A 62 6.22 -9.78 14.45
CA ASN A 62 6.84 -8.48 14.19
C ASN A 62 6.39 -7.97 12.82
N ALA A 63 5.14 -7.53 12.73
CA ALA A 63 4.47 -7.04 11.51
C ALA A 63 5.06 -5.72 10.99
N PHE A 64 6.31 -5.78 10.54
CA PHE A 64 7.08 -4.63 10.11
C PHE A 64 7.69 -4.84 8.74
N ARG A 65 7.78 -3.75 7.98
CA ARG A 65 8.56 -3.63 6.76
C ARG A 65 9.70 -2.65 6.93
N THR A 66 10.64 -2.68 6.00
CA THR A 66 11.70 -1.68 5.90
C THR A 66 11.20 -0.47 5.09
N ALA A 67 11.42 0.74 5.60
CA ALA A 67 11.18 1.98 4.84
C ALA A 67 12.27 2.20 3.76
N ASP A 68 12.00 3.14 2.85
CA ASP A 68 13.00 3.59 1.89
C ASP A 68 14.27 4.09 2.62
N PRO A 69 15.48 3.76 2.09
CA PRO A 69 16.74 4.22 2.66
C PRO A 69 16.92 5.72 2.51
N VAL A 70 17.48 6.32 3.57
CA VAL A 70 18.06 7.66 3.53
C VAL A 70 19.57 7.52 3.62
N PHE A 71 20.27 8.18 2.70
CA PHE A 71 21.72 8.20 2.65
C PHE A 71 22.26 9.50 3.26
N PRO A 72 23.52 9.53 3.74
CA PRO A 72 24.12 10.74 4.31
C PRO A 72 24.16 11.91 3.32
N SER A 73 24.28 11.61 2.02
CA SER A 73 24.24 12.61 0.95
C SER A 73 22.81 12.80 0.42
N PRO A 74 22.25 14.02 0.47
CA PRO A 74 20.96 14.30 -0.16
C PRO A 74 20.95 14.00 -1.67
N ALA A 75 22.10 14.12 -2.34
CA ALA A 75 22.21 13.79 -3.76
C ALA A 75 22.11 12.28 -4.01
N ALA A 76 22.69 11.46 -3.12
CA ALA A 76 22.60 10.00 -3.18
C ALA A 76 21.15 9.52 -2.92
N THR A 77 20.49 10.07 -1.90
CA THR A 77 19.06 9.81 -1.64
C THR A 77 18.19 10.12 -2.85
N ARG A 78 18.37 11.30 -3.47
CA ARG A 78 17.63 11.66 -4.68
C ARG A 78 17.96 10.77 -5.88
N ALA A 79 19.20 10.30 -6.02
CA ALA A 79 19.58 9.40 -7.09
C ALA A 79 18.89 8.02 -6.94
N TRP A 80 18.91 7.47 -5.72
CA TRP A 80 18.22 6.23 -5.40
C TRP A 80 16.71 6.34 -5.60
N GLN A 81 16.08 7.42 -5.13
CA GLN A 81 14.63 7.66 -5.32
C GLN A 81 14.25 7.74 -6.81
N ARG A 82 15.04 8.42 -7.63
CA ARG A 82 14.81 8.46 -9.09
C ARG A 82 14.95 7.08 -9.74
N ALA A 83 15.94 6.29 -9.33
CA ALA A 83 16.11 4.93 -9.82
C ALA A 83 14.91 4.05 -9.44
N ARG A 84 14.46 4.11 -8.18
CA ARG A 84 13.26 3.39 -7.71
C ARG A 84 11.99 3.82 -8.45
N ALA A 85 11.79 5.12 -8.69
CA ALA A 85 10.66 5.61 -9.47
C ALA A 85 10.67 5.09 -10.92
N ALA A 86 11.85 5.03 -11.55
CA ALA A 86 12.01 4.43 -12.88
C ALA A 86 11.72 2.92 -12.86
N VAL A 87 12.13 2.21 -11.80
CA VAL A 87 11.80 0.80 -11.59
C VAL A 87 10.29 0.59 -11.44
N LEU A 88 9.60 1.36 -10.59
CA LEU A 88 8.15 1.30 -10.42
C LEU A 88 7.42 1.54 -11.75
N ALA A 89 7.88 2.53 -12.54
CA ALA A 89 7.34 2.78 -13.88
C ALA A 89 7.58 1.61 -14.83
N ALA A 90 8.77 1.01 -14.83
CA ALA A 90 9.09 -0.16 -15.65
C ALA A 90 8.24 -1.38 -15.28
N VAL A 91 8.03 -1.65 -13.98
CA VAL A 91 7.15 -2.73 -13.51
C VAL A 91 5.72 -2.48 -13.97
N ARG A 92 5.19 -1.28 -13.73
CA ARG A 92 3.83 -0.88 -14.12
C ARG A 92 3.61 -1.04 -15.62
N ASP A 93 4.52 -0.51 -16.43
CA ASP A 93 4.44 -0.57 -17.89
C ASP A 93 4.64 -2.00 -18.41
N GLY A 94 5.49 -2.80 -17.74
CA GLY A 94 5.70 -4.22 -18.04
C GLY A 94 4.44 -5.04 -17.80
N VAL A 95 3.76 -4.83 -16.65
CA VAL A 95 2.45 -5.44 -16.36
C VAL A 95 1.43 -5.06 -17.44
N ALA A 96 1.37 -3.77 -17.81
CA ALA A 96 0.45 -3.27 -18.82
C ALA A 96 0.66 -3.91 -20.21
N GLY A 97 1.90 -4.24 -20.56
CA GLY A 97 2.26 -4.92 -21.80
C GLY A 97 2.19 -6.45 -21.72
N SER A 98 1.84 -7.03 -20.56
CA SER A 98 1.86 -8.47 -20.35
C SER A 98 0.52 -9.13 -20.69
N PRO A 99 0.49 -10.46 -20.93
CA PRO A 99 -0.75 -11.22 -21.06
C PRO A 99 -1.65 -11.19 -19.82
N TRP A 100 -1.13 -10.71 -18.68
CA TRP A 100 -1.83 -10.68 -17.39
C TRP A 100 -2.54 -9.36 -17.11
N ALA A 101 -2.39 -8.35 -17.97
CA ALA A 101 -2.93 -7.00 -17.75
C ALA A 101 -4.44 -7.00 -17.43
N GLU A 102 -5.23 -7.82 -18.12
CA GLU A 102 -6.69 -7.90 -17.91
C GLU A 102 -7.07 -8.62 -16.61
N ALA A 103 -6.16 -9.43 -16.06
CA ALA A 103 -6.36 -10.12 -14.79
C ALA A 103 -5.91 -9.30 -13.57
N LEU A 104 -5.33 -8.12 -13.78
CA LEU A 104 -4.71 -7.31 -12.73
C LEU A 104 -5.32 -5.92 -12.69
N VAL A 105 -6.11 -5.67 -11.65
CA VAL A 105 -6.71 -4.37 -11.37
C VAL A 105 -5.83 -3.62 -10.39
N VAL A 106 -5.10 -2.61 -10.86
CA VAL A 106 -4.25 -1.77 -10.01
C VAL A 106 -5.10 -0.97 -9.03
N ARG A 107 -4.60 -0.78 -7.81
CA ARG A 107 -5.18 0.09 -6.80
C ARG A 107 -4.08 0.82 -6.02
N GLY A 108 -4.49 1.58 -5.00
CA GLY A 108 -3.55 2.12 -4.02
C GLY A 108 -2.71 3.27 -4.56
N SER A 109 -1.46 3.33 -4.09
CA SER A 109 -0.63 4.55 -4.18
C SER A 109 -0.22 4.93 -5.60
N VAL A 110 -0.12 3.96 -6.52
CA VAL A 110 0.16 4.23 -7.94
C VAL A 110 -0.95 5.04 -8.61
N LEU A 111 -2.22 4.70 -8.32
CA LEU A 111 -3.35 5.46 -8.86
C LEU A 111 -3.38 6.90 -8.31
N MET A 112 -3.06 7.06 -7.02
CA MET A 112 -2.92 8.40 -6.42
C MET A 112 -1.89 9.24 -7.18
N ALA A 113 -0.71 8.69 -7.48
CA ALA A 113 0.30 9.41 -8.24
C ALA A 113 -0.15 9.77 -9.67
N LEU A 114 -0.92 8.90 -10.33
CA LEU A 114 -1.47 9.17 -11.66
C LEU A 114 -2.54 10.27 -11.66
N TRP A 115 -3.37 10.35 -10.61
CA TRP A 115 -4.45 11.34 -10.52
C TRP A 115 -4.03 12.69 -9.93
N PHE A 116 -3.06 12.69 -9.00
CA PHE A 116 -2.71 13.87 -8.20
C PHE A 116 -1.29 14.38 -8.45
N GLY A 117 -0.44 13.65 -9.19
CA GLY A 117 0.92 14.09 -9.50
C GLY A 117 1.72 14.40 -8.23
N GLU A 118 2.29 15.60 -8.15
CA GLU A 118 3.13 16.04 -7.02
C GLU A 118 2.37 16.19 -5.69
N GLU A 119 1.03 16.28 -5.72
CA GLU A 119 0.23 16.28 -4.49
C GLU A 119 0.11 14.87 -3.89
N ALA A 120 0.29 13.82 -4.69
CA ALA A 120 0.36 12.48 -4.15
C ALA A 120 1.68 12.29 -3.38
N ARG A 121 1.62 11.48 -2.33
CA ARG A 121 2.82 10.87 -1.79
C ARG A 121 3.43 9.90 -2.82
N GLU A 122 4.73 9.68 -2.74
CA GLU A 122 5.42 8.73 -3.60
C GLU A 122 4.84 7.30 -3.43
N PRO A 123 4.63 6.55 -4.52
CA PRO A 123 4.17 5.16 -4.42
C PRO A 123 5.17 4.25 -3.69
N GLY A 124 4.66 3.48 -2.72
CA GLY A 124 5.44 2.54 -1.91
C GLY A 124 5.57 1.15 -2.54
N ASP A 125 4.61 0.79 -3.36
CA ASP A 125 4.31 -0.56 -3.85
C ASP A 125 3.41 -0.47 -5.08
N LEU A 126 3.23 -1.61 -5.77
CA LEU A 126 2.11 -1.81 -6.69
C LEU A 126 1.11 -2.79 -6.06
N ASP A 127 -0.09 -2.32 -5.79
CA ASP A 127 -1.20 -3.15 -5.32
C ASP A 127 -2.09 -3.59 -6.48
N PHE A 128 -2.39 -4.88 -6.55
CA PHE A 128 -3.31 -5.45 -7.51
C PHE A 128 -4.43 -6.25 -6.83
N VAL A 129 -5.65 -6.08 -7.32
CA VAL A 129 -6.71 -7.09 -7.17
C VAL A 129 -6.64 -8.02 -8.36
N VAL A 130 -6.54 -9.32 -8.10
CA VAL A 130 -6.55 -10.36 -9.13
C VAL A 130 -7.99 -10.63 -9.54
N ALA A 131 -8.29 -10.43 -10.82
CA ALA A 131 -9.60 -10.62 -11.41
C ALA A 131 -9.64 -11.86 -12.33
N PRO A 132 -10.78 -12.56 -12.43
CA PRO A 132 -12.01 -12.36 -11.65
C PRO A 132 -11.85 -12.83 -10.19
N ALA A 133 -12.77 -12.42 -9.31
CA ALA A 133 -12.78 -12.82 -7.89
C ALA A 133 -12.81 -14.34 -7.67
N SER A 134 -13.22 -15.13 -8.65
CA SER A 134 -13.15 -16.59 -8.60
C SER A 134 -11.73 -17.16 -8.75
N TRP A 135 -10.74 -16.34 -9.11
CA TRP A 135 -9.33 -16.75 -9.18
C TRP A 135 -8.76 -16.90 -7.77
N ARG A 136 -8.41 -18.15 -7.41
CA ARG A 136 -7.86 -18.47 -6.10
C ARG A 136 -6.33 -18.51 -6.10
N MET A 137 -5.74 -18.16 -4.97
CA MET A 137 -4.30 -18.09 -4.77
C MET A 137 -3.59 -19.43 -5.01
N GLU A 138 -4.26 -20.56 -4.74
CA GLU A 138 -3.70 -21.91 -4.81
C GLU A 138 -3.71 -22.52 -6.22
N GLU A 139 -4.28 -21.83 -7.20
CA GLU A 139 -4.37 -22.35 -8.57
C GLU A 139 -3.01 -22.32 -9.29
N GLY A 140 -2.72 -23.32 -10.12
CA GLY A 140 -1.45 -23.41 -10.85
C GLY A 140 -1.13 -22.18 -11.70
N ARG A 141 -2.17 -21.60 -12.34
CA ARG A 141 -2.07 -20.35 -13.12
C ARG A 141 -1.58 -19.15 -12.31
N THR A 142 -1.67 -19.18 -10.98
CA THR A 142 -1.17 -18.10 -10.11
C THR A 142 0.36 -18.05 -10.11
N ALA A 143 1.04 -19.20 -10.16
CA ALA A 143 2.49 -19.23 -10.28
C ALA A 143 2.94 -18.67 -11.64
N ASP A 144 2.23 -19.02 -12.71
CA ASP A 144 2.48 -18.50 -14.07
C ASP A 144 2.27 -16.97 -14.13
N LEU A 145 1.22 -16.46 -13.47
CA LEU A 145 0.96 -15.03 -13.37
C LEU A 145 2.12 -14.29 -12.71
N LEU A 146 2.58 -14.77 -11.55
CA LEU A 146 3.64 -14.10 -10.78
C LEU A 146 4.97 -14.12 -11.54
N ALA A 147 5.37 -15.28 -12.05
CA ALA A 147 6.59 -15.41 -12.86
C ALA A 147 6.50 -14.55 -14.12
N GLY A 148 5.34 -14.52 -14.78
CA GLY A 148 5.12 -13.73 -15.99
C GLY A 148 5.13 -12.22 -15.73
N VAL A 149 4.60 -11.76 -14.59
CA VAL A 149 4.70 -10.33 -14.18
C VAL A 149 6.16 -9.95 -13.95
N ALA A 150 6.92 -10.76 -13.19
CA ALA A 150 8.33 -10.49 -12.94
C ALA A 150 9.14 -10.44 -14.25
N ALA A 151 8.93 -11.39 -15.15
CA ALA A 151 9.58 -11.44 -16.46
C ALA A 151 9.19 -10.26 -17.37
N ALA A 152 7.92 -9.85 -17.35
CA ALA A 152 7.46 -8.69 -18.12
C ALA A 152 8.09 -7.38 -17.61
N ALA A 153 8.20 -7.23 -16.28
CA ALA A 153 8.87 -6.10 -15.65
C ALA A 153 10.37 -6.04 -16.02
N GLU A 154 11.08 -7.18 -15.94
CA GLU A 154 12.48 -7.31 -16.37
C GLU A 154 12.68 -6.94 -17.84
N ALA A 155 11.86 -7.51 -18.73
CA ALA A 155 11.91 -7.21 -20.16
C ALA A 155 11.63 -5.72 -20.46
N GLN A 156 10.74 -5.09 -19.69
CA GLN A 156 10.44 -3.66 -19.84
C GLN A 156 11.59 -2.78 -19.34
N ALA A 157 12.17 -3.09 -18.17
CA ALA A 157 13.33 -2.38 -17.64
C ALA A 157 14.53 -2.44 -18.59
N ALA A 158 14.80 -3.60 -19.19
CA ALA A 158 15.89 -3.80 -20.15
C ALA A 158 15.77 -2.93 -21.42
N ARG A 159 14.57 -2.46 -21.76
CA ARG A 159 14.33 -1.54 -22.89
C ARG A 159 14.39 -0.06 -22.49
N GLY A 160 14.40 0.24 -21.18
CA GLY A 160 14.38 1.59 -20.65
C GLY A 160 15.73 2.31 -20.78
N ALA A 161 15.68 3.63 -20.90
CA ALA A 161 16.88 4.47 -21.01
C ALA A 161 17.55 4.79 -19.66
N HIS A 162 16.95 4.36 -18.54
CA HIS A 162 17.39 4.75 -17.19
C HIS A 162 18.48 3.85 -16.60
N GLY A 163 18.90 2.80 -17.33
CA GLY A 163 19.95 1.88 -16.89
C GLY A 163 19.57 1.03 -15.68
N VAL A 164 18.28 0.95 -15.35
CA VAL A 164 17.77 0.09 -14.27
C VAL A 164 17.67 -1.36 -14.75
N LEU A 165 18.07 -2.29 -13.90
CA LEU A 165 17.94 -3.73 -14.13
C LEU A 165 17.01 -4.29 -13.07
N LEU A 166 16.13 -5.20 -13.47
CA LEU A 166 15.30 -6.01 -12.56
C LEU A 166 15.75 -7.46 -12.73
N HIS A 167 15.68 -8.26 -11.66
CA HIS A 167 16.09 -9.66 -11.70
C HIS A 167 14.91 -10.56 -11.37
N ALA A 168 14.17 -10.97 -12.40
CA ALA A 168 12.93 -11.75 -12.25
C ALA A 168 13.17 -13.10 -11.56
N ALA A 169 14.31 -13.74 -11.87
CA ALA A 169 14.69 -15.02 -11.29
C ALA A 169 15.00 -14.96 -9.78
N GLU A 170 15.24 -13.76 -9.24
CA GLU A 170 15.56 -13.52 -7.83
C GLU A 170 14.36 -12.97 -7.04
N ALA A 171 13.17 -12.92 -7.66
CA ALA A 171 11.96 -12.48 -7.00
C ALA A 171 11.62 -13.37 -5.80
N VAL A 172 11.36 -12.76 -4.65
CA VAL A 172 10.95 -13.45 -3.43
C VAL A 172 9.45 -13.25 -3.25
N CYS A 173 8.70 -14.34 -3.07
CA CYS A 173 7.27 -14.29 -2.82
C CYS A 173 6.93 -14.84 -1.42
N GLU A 174 5.97 -14.20 -0.75
CA GLU A 174 5.46 -14.62 0.56
C GLU A 174 3.93 -14.48 0.57
N ASP A 175 3.25 -15.43 1.19
CA ASP A 175 1.82 -15.31 1.42
C ASP A 175 1.57 -14.22 2.49
N ILE A 176 0.67 -13.30 2.17
CA ILE A 176 0.28 -12.21 3.06
C ILE A 176 -1.22 -12.24 3.33
N TRP A 177 -1.61 -11.71 4.48
CA TRP A 177 -3.01 -11.43 4.78
C TRP A 177 -3.24 -9.94 4.71
N THR A 178 -3.69 -9.48 3.54
CA THR A 178 -3.84 -8.05 3.29
C THR A 178 -4.96 -7.49 4.16
N TYR A 179 -4.58 -6.70 5.16
CA TYR A 179 -5.44 -6.13 6.20
C TYR A 179 -6.24 -7.19 7.01
N GLU A 180 -5.74 -8.42 7.16
CA GLU A 180 -6.44 -9.54 7.82
C GLU A 180 -7.68 -10.09 7.06
N ARG A 181 -7.95 -9.61 5.84
CA ARG A 181 -9.24 -9.84 5.14
C ARG A 181 -9.21 -10.96 4.11
N VAL A 182 -8.25 -10.86 3.20
CA VAL A 182 -8.23 -11.66 1.97
C VAL A 182 -6.84 -12.23 1.74
N PRO A 183 -6.76 -13.47 1.24
CA PRO A 183 -5.48 -14.08 0.91
C PRO A 183 -4.79 -13.25 -0.16
N GLY A 184 -3.51 -12.99 0.07
CA GLY A 184 -2.69 -12.27 -0.87
C GLY A 184 -1.30 -12.86 -0.99
N ARG A 185 -0.56 -12.41 -1.99
CA ARG A 185 0.84 -12.72 -2.16
C ARG A 185 1.63 -11.44 -2.36
N ARG A 186 2.68 -11.27 -1.58
CA ARG A 186 3.66 -10.20 -1.73
C ARG A 186 4.84 -10.71 -2.51
N MET A 187 5.25 -9.98 -3.53
CA MET A 187 6.48 -10.20 -4.29
C MET A 187 7.43 -9.04 -4.04
N MET A 188 8.68 -9.37 -3.70
CA MET A 188 9.80 -8.43 -3.70
C MET A 188 10.65 -8.73 -4.92
N LEU A 189 10.70 -7.79 -5.87
CA LEU A 189 11.50 -7.89 -7.09
C LEU A 189 12.78 -7.05 -6.92
N PRO A 190 13.98 -7.66 -6.95
CA PRO A 190 15.22 -6.93 -6.76
C PRO A 190 15.58 -6.15 -8.01
N TRP A 191 16.25 -5.01 -7.79
CA TRP A 191 16.70 -4.14 -8.85
C TRP A 191 18.07 -3.54 -8.58
N GLU A 192 18.76 -3.21 -9.67
CA GLU A 192 20.04 -2.51 -9.67
C GLU A 192 19.95 -1.25 -10.54
N ALA A 193 20.74 -0.23 -10.21
CA ALA A 193 20.90 0.94 -11.06
C ALA A 193 22.29 1.57 -10.85
N PRO A 194 22.95 2.06 -11.92
CA PRO A 194 24.26 2.68 -11.83
C PRO A 194 24.32 3.79 -10.78
N GLY A 195 25.34 3.75 -9.92
CA GLY A 195 25.57 4.77 -8.89
C GLY A 195 24.60 4.71 -7.70
N THR A 196 23.86 3.61 -7.56
CA THR A 196 23.01 3.34 -6.39
C THR A 196 23.29 1.93 -5.86
N PRO A 197 23.02 1.64 -4.58
CA PRO A 197 23.14 0.28 -4.03
C PRO A 197 22.02 -0.68 -4.48
N GLY A 198 21.17 -0.29 -5.42
CA GLY A 198 20.00 -1.07 -5.81
C GLY A 198 18.92 -1.09 -4.72
N GLY A 199 18.02 -2.06 -4.81
CA GLY A 199 16.98 -2.27 -3.81
C GLY A 199 15.94 -3.29 -4.24
N TRP A 200 14.75 -3.13 -3.70
CA TRP A 200 13.61 -3.99 -3.99
C TRP A 200 12.39 -3.15 -4.32
N VAL A 201 11.53 -3.66 -5.18
CA VAL A 201 10.19 -3.12 -5.42
C VAL A 201 9.16 -4.14 -4.99
N GLN A 202 8.16 -3.68 -4.24
CA GLN A 202 7.09 -4.52 -3.70
C GLN A 202 5.89 -4.53 -4.64
N LEU A 203 5.35 -5.72 -4.89
CA LEU A 203 4.09 -5.94 -5.57
C LEU A 203 3.19 -6.80 -4.67
N ASP A 204 1.97 -6.34 -4.41
CA ASP A 204 0.99 -7.06 -3.61
C ASP A 204 -0.19 -7.49 -4.49
N PHE A 205 -0.52 -8.78 -4.43
CA PHE A 205 -1.62 -9.39 -5.19
C PHE A 205 -2.67 -9.88 -4.23
N VAL A 206 -3.89 -9.39 -4.36
CA VAL A 206 -5.05 -9.82 -3.56
C VAL A 206 -5.95 -10.71 -4.39
N PHE A 207 -6.31 -11.87 -3.84
CA PHE A 207 -7.18 -12.86 -4.48
C PHE A 207 -8.55 -12.89 -3.79
N GLY A 208 -9.60 -13.28 -4.52
CA GLY A 208 -10.94 -13.45 -3.94
C GLY A 208 -11.73 -12.15 -3.68
N GLU A 209 -11.10 -10.98 -3.78
CA GLU A 209 -11.77 -9.69 -3.55
C GLU A 209 -12.79 -9.42 -4.66
N GLN A 210 -14.04 -9.13 -4.27
CA GLN A 210 -15.09 -8.72 -5.18
C GLN A 210 -15.04 -7.21 -5.38
N LEU A 211 -15.01 -6.77 -6.64
CA LEU A 211 -15.07 -5.36 -6.99
C LEU A 211 -16.55 -4.92 -7.04
N PRO A 212 -16.98 -3.94 -6.22
CA PRO A 212 -18.36 -3.41 -6.25
C PRO A 212 -18.77 -2.78 -7.58
N GLU A 213 -17.78 -2.36 -8.36
CA GLU A 213 -17.92 -1.70 -9.66
C GLU A 213 -16.83 -2.22 -10.61
N PRO A 214 -17.07 -2.18 -11.93
CA PRO A 214 -16.08 -2.65 -12.90
C PRO A 214 -14.81 -1.78 -12.86
N PRO A 215 -13.63 -2.37 -13.10
CA PRO A 215 -12.39 -1.61 -13.22
C PRO A 215 -12.40 -0.69 -14.44
N GLU A 216 -11.74 0.45 -14.34
CA GLU A 216 -11.58 1.44 -15.41
C GLU A 216 -10.26 1.29 -16.15
N ARG A 217 -10.23 1.72 -17.41
CA ARG A 217 -9.00 1.74 -18.20
C ARG A 217 -8.16 2.97 -17.84
N ILE A 218 -6.95 2.74 -17.37
CA ILE A 218 -5.97 3.77 -17.02
C ILE A 218 -4.92 3.87 -18.12
N VAL A 219 -4.84 5.02 -18.79
CA VAL A 219 -3.79 5.30 -19.77
C VAL A 219 -2.55 5.77 -19.03
N LEU A 220 -1.46 5.03 -19.16
CA LEU A 220 -0.18 5.33 -18.53
C LEU A 220 0.59 6.41 -19.30
N PRO A 221 1.56 7.09 -18.67
CA PRO A 221 2.44 8.04 -19.36
C PRO A 221 3.18 7.44 -20.57
N SER A 222 3.43 6.13 -20.55
CA SER A 222 4.01 5.36 -21.66
C SER A 222 3.06 5.13 -22.84
N GLY A 223 1.77 5.45 -22.69
CA GLY A 223 0.70 5.13 -23.64
C GLY A 223 0.11 3.72 -23.49
N ALA A 224 0.71 2.87 -22.64
CA ALA A 224 0.15 1.57 -22.29
C ALA A 224 -1.14 1.72 -21.46
N VAL A 225 -1.93 0.65 -21.38
CA VAL A 225 -3.21 0.65 -20.65
C VAL A 225 -3.16 -0.39 -19.53
N LEU A 226 -3.55 0.03 -18.33
CA LEU A 226 -3.87 -0.85 -17.21
C LEU A 226 -5.36 -0.80 -16.89
N TYR A 227 -5.83 -1.77 -16.12
CA TYR A 227 -7.13 -1.73 -15.47
C TYR A 227 -6.93 -1.30 -14.03
N GLY A 228 -7.72 -0.34 -13.54
CA GLY A 228 -7.60 0.21 -12.20
C GLY A 228 -8.93 0.34 -11.48
N ALA A 229 -8.90 0.41 -10.17
CA ALA A 229 -10.06 0.84 -9.39
C ALA A 229 -10.38 2.31 -9.69
N THR A 230 -11.66 2.70 -9.68
CA THR A 230 -12.01 4.11 -9.85
C THR A 230 -11.57 4.94 -8.63
N PRO A 231 -11.54 6.28 -8.74
CA PRO A 231 -11.33 7.15 -7.59
C PRO A 231 -12.36 6.94 -6.47
N ALA A 232 -13.62 6.68 -6.81
CA ALA A 232 -14.70 6.50 -5.84
C ALA A 232 -14.53 5.20 -5.04
N LEU A 233 -14.21 4.09 -5.70
CA LEU A 233 -13.90 2.82 -5.01
C LEU A 233 -12.62 2.92 -4.18
N SER A 234 -11.59 3.59 -4.70
CA SER A 234 -10.37 3.86 -3.94
C SER A 234 -10.68 4.61 -2.65
N LEU A 235 -11.51 5.65 -2.73
CA LEU A 235 -11.95 6.42 -1.56
C LEU A 235 -12.78 5.57 -0.59
N ALA A 236 -13.72 4.77 -1.10
CA ALA A 236 -14.55 3.87 -0.29
C ALA A 236 -13.69 2.89 0.53
N TRP A 237 -12.66 2.30 -0.08
CA TRP A 237 -11.71 1.42 0.63
C TRP A 237 -10.90 2.18 1.69
N LYS A 238 -10.40 3.39 1.39
CA LYS A 238 -9.68 4.19 2.39
C LYS A 238 -10.57 4.49 3.60
N VAL A 239 -11.82 4.88 3.36
CA VAL A 239 -12.80 5.14 4.45
C VAL A 239 -13.08 3.86 5.23
N MET A 240 -13.25 2.72 4.57
CA MET A 240 -13.42 1.42 5.24
C MET A 240 -12.21 1.08 6.13
N TRP A 241 -10.98 1.25 5.64
CA TRP A 241 -9.77 0.99 6.41
C TRP A 241 -9.64 1.95 7.60
N LEU A 242 -9.96 3.23 7.42
CA LEU A 242 -9.97 4.18 8.54
C LEU A 242 -10.96 3.76 9.64
N ILE A 243 -12.14 3.25 9.26
CA ILE A 243 -13.18 2.84 10.21
C ILE A 243 -12.86 1.52 10.92
N ASN A 244 -12.39 0.51 10.18
CA ASN A 244 -12.29 -0.86 10.70
C ASN A 244 -10.90 -1.25 11.18
N ASP A 245 -9.83 -0.63 10.65
CA ASP A 245 -8.49 -1.01 11.06
C ASP A 245 -8.26 -0.58 12.49
N ARG A 246 -7.89 -1.56 13.34
CA ARG A 246 -7.47 -1.31 14.73
C ARG A 246 -6.42 -0.20 14.87
N TYR A 247 -5.60 -0.01 13.83
CA TYR A 247 -4.59 1.05 13.74
C TYR A 247 -4.73 1.79 12.40
N ALA A 248 -5.77 2.61 12.25
CA ALA A 248 -5.96 3.48 11.10
C ALA A 248 -4.68 4.27 10.77
N GLN A 249 -4.19 4.19 9.54
CA GLN A 249 -2.89 4.74 9.15
C GLN A 249 -3.01 6.17 8.61
N GLY A 250 -2.02 7.03 8.94
CA GLY A 250 -1.97 8.41 8.43
C GLY A 250 -1.93 8.52 6.90
N LYS A 251 -1.31 7.56 6.21
CA LYS A 251 -1.29 7.50 4.73
C LYS A 251 -2.69 7.36 4.14
N ASP A 252 -3.58 6.61 4.81
CA ASP A 252 -4.94 6.37 4.32
C ASP A 252 -5.83 7.58 4.57
N LEU A 253 -5.61 8.30 5.69
CA LEU A 253 -6.24 9.61 5.92
C LEU A 253 -5.80 10.64 4.87
N TYR A 254 -4.51 10.71 4.58
CA TYR A 254 -3.98 11.60 3.55
C TYR A 254 -4.59 11.31 2.17
N ASP A 255 -4.50 10.04 1.72
CA ASP A 255 -5.03 9.61 0.42
C ASP A 255 -6.55 9.84 0.33
N ALA A 256 -7.31 9.49 1.38
CA ALA A 256 -8.76 9.70 1.44
C ALA A 256 -9.14 11.18 1.34
N THR A 257 -8.38 12.05 1.99
CA THR A 257 -8.65 13.50 1.95
C THR A 257 -8.50 14.04 0.54
N LEU A 258 -7.39 13.71 -0.15
CA LEU A 258 -7.17 14.14 -1.53
C LEU A 258 -8.26 13.61 -2.47
N LEU A 259 -8.64 12.34 -2.32
CA LEU A 259 -9.72 11.74 -3.11
C LEU A 259 -11.06 12.44 -2.86
N ALA A 260 -11.46 12.61 -1.60
CA ALA A 260 -12.76 13.17 -1.24
C ALA A 260 -12.94 14.63 -1.68
N GLU A 261 -11.85 15.40 -1.72
CA GLU A 261 -11.89 16.80 -2.17
C GLU A 261 -12.15 16.95 -3.67
N ARG A 262 -11.90 15.90 -4.47
CA ARG A 262 -12.06 15.94 -5.94
C ARG A 262 -13.15 15.00 -6.46
N HIS A 263 -13.43 13.92 -5.75
CA HIS A 263 -14.32 12.86 -6.19
C HIS A 263 -15.39 12.61 -5.13
N PRO A 264 -16.69 12.75 -5.46
CA PRO A 264 -17.74 12.43 -4.52
C PRO A 264 -17.73 10.92 -4.23
N LEU A 265 -17.95 10.55 -2.96
CA LEU A 265 -18.18 9.17 -2.56
C LEU A 265 -19.69 8.90 -2.51
N PRO A 266 -20.26 8.07 -3.40
CA PRO A 266 -21.65 7.64 -3.28
C PRO A 266 -21.83 6.80 -2.00
N PHE A 267 -22.88 7.11 -1.24
CA PHE A 267 -23.18 6.38 0.00
C PHE A 267 -23.38 4.88 -0.25
N ASP A 268 -24.10 4.51 -1.32
CA ASP A 268 -24.37 3.12 -1.65
C ASP A 268 -23.09 2.33 -2.00
N LEU A 269 -22.12 2.98 -2.67
CA LEU A 269 -20.82 2.36 -2.95
C LEU A 269 -20.06 2.09 -1.65
N LEU A 270 -20.08 3.04 -0.71
CA LEU A 270 -19.47 2.84 0.61
C LEU A 270 -20.11 1.65 1.33
N GLN A 271 -21.45 1.59 1.38
CA GLN A 271 -22.14 0.45 2.01
C GLN A 271 -21.83 -0.87 1.33
N GLU A 272 -21.76 -0.88 0.01
CA GLU A 272 -21.47 -2.09 -0.77
C GLU A 272 -20.04 -2.60 -0.53
N VAL A 273 -19.06 -1.71 -0.40
CA VAL A 273 -17.68 -2.07 -0.02
C VAL A 273 -17.66 -2.78 1.34
N PHE A 274 -18.36 -2.24 2.34
CA PHE A 274 -18.48 -2.88 3.65
C PHE A 274 -19.21 -4.23 3.58
N ARG A 275 -20.27 -4.31 2.78
CA ARG A 275 -21.05 -5.53 2.60
C ARG A 275 -20.23 -6.64 1.93
N LEU A 276 -19.47 -6.32 0.90
CA LEU A 276 -18.65 -7.27 0.15
C LEU A 276 -17.39 -7.70 0.91
N SER A 277 -16.80 -6.80 1.70
CA SER A 277 -15.67 -7.14 2.57
C SER A 277 -16.10 -7.96 3.79
N GLY A 278 -17.35 -7.80 4.24
CA GLY A 278 -17.85 -8.41 5.47
C GLY A 278 -17.38 -7.70 6.74
N GLU A 279 -16.66 -6.58 6.59
CA GLU A 279 -16.00 -5.84 7.67
C GLU A 279 -16.94 -4.81 8.27
N TRP A 280 -17.81 -5.22 9.19
CA TRP A 280 -18.65 -4.28 9.93
C TRP A 280 -17.97 -3.83 11.22
N PRO A 281 -18.12 -2.56 11.65
CA PRO A 281 -17.47 -2.05 12.86
C PRO A 281 -17.82 -2.85 14.13
N GLU A 282 -19.00 -3.48 14.14
CA GLU A 282 -19.50 -4.29 15.24
C GLU A 282 -20.26 -5.51 14.69
N THR A 283 -20.18 -6.64 15.39
CA THR A 283 -20.92 -7.86 15.04
C THR A 283 -22.41 -7.58 14.94
N GLY A 284 -23.02 -7.98 13.81
CA GLY A 284 -24.45 -7.83 13.58
C GLY A 284 -24.87 -6.47 13.02
N ARG A 285 -23.94 -5.53 12.84
CA ARG A 285 -24.20 -4.35 12.00
C ARG A 285 -24.24 -4.71 10.52
N THR A 286 -25.00 -3.93 9.77
CA THR A 286 -25.16 -4.06 8.32
C THR A 286 -25.12 -2.70 7.61
N ARG A 287 -24.70 -1.66 8.34
CA ARG A 287 -24.59 -0.30 7.84
C ARG A 287 -23.52 0.46 8.62
N VAL A 288 -22.76 1.27 7.91
CA VAL A 288 -21.89 2.31 8.51
C VAL A 288 -22.47 3.68 8.27
N GLY A 289 -22.18 4.60 9.19
CA GLY A 289 -22.57 5.98 8.99
C GLY A 289 -21.63 7.01 9.55
N ARG A 290 -22.08 8.27 9.55
CA ARG A 290 -21.24 9.43 9.90
C ARG A 290 -20.56 9.27 11.25
N LYS A 291 -21.25 8.70 12.24
CA LYS A 291 -20.70 8.49 13.58
C LYS A 291 -19.48 7.57 13.56
N ASP A 292 -19.48 6.53 12.74
CA ASP A 292 -18.37 5.57 12.65
C ASP A 292 -17.13 6.25 12.06
N LEU A 293 -17.31 7.08 11.01
CA LEU A 293 -16.24 7.93 10.48
C LEU A 293 -15.76 8.93 11.53
N ASP A 294 -16.67 9.60 12.23
CA ASP A 294 -16.34 10.62 13.22
C ASP A 294 -15.50 10.05 14.37
N GLU A 295 -15.80 8.81 14.80
CA GLU A 295 -15.03 8.05 15.79
C GLU A 295 -13.65 7.66 15.26
N ALA A 296 -13.57 7.14 14.03
CA ALA A 296 -12.32 6.76 13.37
C ALA A 296 -11.36 7.96 13.24
N LEU A 297 -11.88 9.12 12.84
CA LEU A 297 -11.09 10.33 12.69
C LEU A 297 -10.68 10.97 14.03
N GLY A 298 -11.18 10.48 15.16
CA GLY A 298 -10.75 10.93 16.48
C GLY A 298 -9.34 10.46 16.85
N TYR A 299 -8.82 9.43 16.19
CA TYR A 299 -7.45 8.98 16.37
C TYR A 299 -6.96 8.19 15.15
N VAL A 300 -5.96 8.73 14.45
CA VAL A 300 -5.26 8.08 13.34
C VAL A 300 -3.77 8.09 13.64
N GLU A 301 -3.06 7.02 13.29
CA GLU A 301 -1.60 6.88 13.47
C GLU A 301 -0.83 7.80 12.49
N TRP A 302 -0.99 9.12 12.65
CA TRP A 302 -0.42 10.16 11.79
C TRP A 302 1.10 10.23 11.89
N HIS A 303 1.63 9.94 13.07
CA HIS A 303 3.06 10.08 13.35
C HIS A 303 3.94 9.16 12.48
N HIS A 304 3.45 7.98 12.09
CA HIS A 304 4.13 7.12 11.12
C HIS A 304 4.23 7.78 9.74
N PHE A 305 3.12 8.39 9.26
CA PHE A 305 3.10 9.11 7.99
C PHE A 305 3.99 10.36 8.03
N ALA A 306 3.88 11.19 9.06
CA ALA A 306 4.74 12.36 9.25
C ALA A 306 6.23 11.98 9.40
N GLY A 307 6.52 10.79 9.93
CA GLY A 307 7.88 10.26 10.01
C GLY A 307 8.50 10.04 8.63
N GLU A 308 7.73 9.58 7.65
CA GLU A 308 8.17 9.45 6.25
C GLU A 308 8.07 10.78 5.48
N TYR A 309 7.11 11.65 5.84
CA TYR A 309 6.86 12.94 5.19
C TYR A 309 6.84 14.11 6.19
N PRO A 310 8.02 14.60 6.63
CA PRO A 310 8.12 15.61 7.69
C PRO A 310 7.41 16.94 7.40
N ALA A 311 7.18 17.28 6.13
CA ALA A 311 6.41 18.46 5.74
C ALA A 311 4.94 18.43 6.23
N PHE A 312 4.45 17.26 6.65
CA PHE A 312 3.11 17.06 7.20
C PHE A 312 3.09 16.87 8.72
N GLU A 313 4.20 17.13 9.42
CA GLU A 313 4.26 17.05 10.87
C GLU A 313 3.20 17.94 11.54
N GLY A 314 2.47 17.38 12.51
CA GLY A 314 1.42 18.09 13.25
C GLY A 314 0.13 18.37 12.47
N ARG A 315 -0.02 17.90 11.22
CA ARG A 315 -1.19 18.21 10.38
C ARG A 315 -2.33 17.17 10.42
N GLY A 316 -2.26 16.16 11.29
CA GLY A 316 -3.27 15.08 11.32
C GLY A 316 -4.70 15.58 11.53
N GLU A 317 -4.91 16.45 12.52
CA GLU A 317 -6.23 17.06 12.79
C GLU A 317 -6.75 17.90 11.62
N GLU A 318 -5.86 18.59 10.92
CA GLU A 318 -6.22 19.37 9.73
C GLU A 318 -6.79 18.46 8.63
N PHE A 319 -6.11 17.36 8.33
CA PHE A 319 -6.56 16.39 7.32
C PHE A 319 -7.84 15.66 7.76
N ALA A 320 -7.98 15.32 9.04
CA ALA A 320 -9.21 14.76 9.59
C ALA A 320 -10.40 15.72 9.42
N GLY A 321 -10.20 17.02 9.70
CA GLY A 321 -11.22 18.06 9.49
C GLY A 321 -11.61 18.21 8.02
N ARG A 322 -10.62 18.21 7.11
CA ARG A 322 -10.85 18.29 5.66
C ARG A 322 -11.63 17.09 5.12
N LEU A 323 -11.24 15.87 5.49
CA LEU A 323 -11.95 14.65 5.09
C LEU A 323 -13.40 14.66 5.58
N ARG A 324 -13.63 15.07 6.84
CA ARG A 324 -14.98 15.19 7.41
C ARG A 324 -15.85 16.17 6.64
N ALA A 325 -15.30 17.32 6.26
CA ALA A 325 -16.02 18.32 5.47
C ALA A 325 -16.34 17.80 4.07
N ALA A 326 -15.36 17.16 3.41
CA ALA A 326 -15.51 16.62 2.06
C ALA A 326 -16.51 15.46 1.99
N LEU A 327 -16.60 14.61 3.02
CA LEU A 327 -17.54 13.49 3.09
C LEU A 327 -18.91 13.85 3.68
N ALA A 328 -19.12 15.08 4.17
CA ALA A 328 -20.42 15.49 4.70
C ALA A 328 -21.60 15.25 3.74
N PRO A 329 -21.49 15.48 2.41
CA PRO A 329 -22.56 15.17 1.46
C PRO A 329 -22.87 13.67 1.34
N THR A 330 -21.88 12.79 1.48
CA THR A 330 -22.06 11.33 1.43
C THR A 330 -23.02 10.86 2.53
N PHE A 331 -22.99 11.49 3.70
CA PHE A 331 -23.82 11.13 4.85
C PHE A 331 -25.05 12.03 5.05
N ALA A 332 -25.32 12.99 4.15
CA ALA A 332 -26.40 13.96 4.34
C ALA A 332 -27.82 13.34 4.27
N GLY A 333 -27.96 12.19 3.59
CA GLY A 333 -29.22 11.45 3.43
C GLY A 333 -29.38 10.25 4.37
N GLU A 334 -28.53 10.11 5.39
CA GLU A 334 -28.66 9.02 6.35
C GLU A 334 -29.98 9.11 7.12
N PRO A 335 -30.82 8.06 7.13
CA PRO A 335 -31.87 7.95 8.12
C PRO A 335 -31.21 7.90 9.50
N GLY A 336 -31.58 8.84 10.37
CA GLY A 336 -31.12 8.89 11.75
C GLY A 336 -31.60 7.72 12.60
#